data_AF-A0A7W7PW04-F1
#
_entry.id   AF-A0A7W7PW04-F1
#
_cell.length_a   1.000
_cell.length_b   1.000
_cell.length_c   1.000
_cell.angle_alpha   90.00
_cell.angle_beta   90.00
_cell.angle_gamma   90.00
#
_symmetry.space_group_name_H-M   'P 1'
#
loop_
_entity.id
_entity.type
_entity.pdbx_description
1 polymer ?
#
loop_
_entity_poly.entity_id
_entity_poly.type
_entity_poly.pdbx_seq_one_letter_code
_entity_poly.pdbx_strand_id
1 'polypeptide(L)'
;MAHDLVVIVPGVMGSVLQDAEGDDVWNLSLRVGGRLALGMQTFFRRLALPRGLGDEAPDGPQALRPAALLLEPRIYPGLLPHVAYRGLTRHLKELDEGRVAVFPYDWRLSNRHSAHALKAFVERELTRWRERRRAAGDTEEPRVVFVCHSMGGLVTRYYLEVLGGREIARSLVTVGTPFSGAVKAVRILSGTLSGRKLLGVGDRLRDALVEAARTMPAVHQLLPTYQCVTAHSDGTRLDSVSVPDLDSAWVADAFAFRRELDTAMRTNTAEDLLAGRPAPYRVFASGGKGEPTDVTLSLSAGGITYADTLGDRDRWQGDGTVPCLSATPPEWEDGARVDWFRLGHTALPNDGLLHRQLRDRYEALDHRPYQVLGTSFGIDVPEAVAAGTPLPVTAVSEDPDLLLEARLVSPDDDKPVARRRLRPDGDGGYHAVLQPPPGVWLVEAAAVHATGMPVQREAVMVLD
;
A
#
# COMPACT_ATOMS: atom_id res chain seq x y z
N MET A 1 3.86 -15.26 -11.32
CA MET A 1 4.23 -14.22 -10.33
C MET A 1 2.98 -13.67 -9.64
N ALA A 2 2.35 -14.53 -8.81
CA ALA A 2 1.19 -14.21 -7.98
C ALA A 2 1.41 -14.84 -6.60
N HIS A 3 2.43 -14.32 -5.91
CA HIS A 3 3.01 -14.97 -4.74
C HIS A 3 2.48 -14.39 -3.42
N ASP A 4 2.43 -13.07 -3.27
CA ASP A 4 2.03 -12.43 -2.02
C ASP A 4 0.52 -12.24 -1.87
N LEU A 5 0.05 -12.28 -0.62
CA LEU A 5 -1.33 -11.97 -0.23
C LEU A 5 -1.57 -10.46 -0.35
N VAL A 6 -2.66 -10.06 -0.99
CA VAL A 6 -3.08 -8.65 -1.06
C VAL A 6 -4.17 -8.40 -0.02
N VAL A 7 -3.91 -7.51 0.93
CA VAL A 7 -4.87 -7.14 1.99
C VAL A 7 -5.42 -5.74 1.74
N ILE A 8 -6.74 -5.64 1.60
CA ILE A 8 -7.45 -4.37 1.40
C ILE A 8 -7.97 -3.83 2.71
N VAL A 9 -7.59 -2.60 3.05
CA VAL A 9 -8.06 -1.89 4.25
C VAL A 9 -8.81 -0.62 3.84
N PRO A 10 -10.14 -0.57 3.99
CA PRO A 10 -10.93 0.58 3.58
C PRO A 10 -10.74 1.80 4.49
N GLY A 11 -11.28 2.93 4.04
CA GLY A 11 -11.34 4.16 4.83
C GLY A 11 -12.54 4.19 5.77
N VAL A 12 -12.66 5.32 6.49
CA VAL A 12 -13.83 5.61 7.32
C VAL A 12 -15.11 5.47 6.50
N MET A 13 -16.13 4.83 7.09
CA MET A 13 -17.43 4.54 6.44
C MET A 13 -17.36 3.54 5.27
N GLY A 14 -16.20 2.94 5.01
CA GLY A 14 -15.97 2.03 3.90
C GLY A 14 -16.38 0.57 4.12
N SER A 15 -16.76 0.21 5.34
CA SER A 15 -17.25 -1.13 5.71
C SER A 15 -18.74 -1.10 6.04
N VAL A 16 -19.48 -2.11 5.60
CA VAL A 16 -20.86 -2.38 6.03
C VAL A 16 -20.86 -2.81 7.50
N LEU A 17 -21.73 -2.19 8.31
CA LEU A 17 -21.92 -2.55 9.72
C LEU A 17 -23.30 -3.16 9.93
N GLN A 18 -23.35 -4.30 10.61
CA GLN A 18 -24.57 -5.06 10.92
C GLN A 18 -24.76 -5.17 12.44
N ASP A 19 -26.00 -5.23 12.90
CA ASP A 19 -26.30 -5.60 14.29
C ASP A 19 -26.17 -7.13 14.52
N ALA A 20 -26.50 -7.57 15.74
CA ALA A 20 -26.42 -8.97 16.14
C ALA A 20 -27.39 -9.87 15.35
N GLU A 21 -28.50 -9.31 14.91
CA GLU A 21 -29.53 -9.96 14.09
C GLU A 21 -29.12 -10.07 12.60
N GLY A 22 -28.01 -9.44 12.22
CA GLY A 22 -27.51 -9.41 10.85
C GLY A 22 -28.17 -8.33 9.98
N ASP A 23 -28.92 -7.42 10.59
CA ASP A 23 -29.55 -6.29 9.93
C ASP A 23 -28.52 -5.19 9.64
N ASP A 24 -28.55 -4.65 8.42
CA ASP A 24 -27.66 -3.57 8.00
C ASP A 24 -27.97 -2.28 8.76
N VAL A 25 -27.12 -1.93 9.73
CA VAL A 25 -27.13 -0.63 10.42
C VAL A 25 -26.41 0.42 9.56
N TRP A 26 -25.39 0.02 8.81
CA TRP A 26 -24.71 0.85 7.83
C TRP A 26 -24.56 0.10 6.50
N ASN A 27 -25.64 0.03 5.71
CA ASN A 27 -25.66 -0.36 4.28
C ASN A 27 -27.10 -0.27 3.73
N LEU A 28 -27.62 0.93 3.45
CA LEU A 28 -29.02 1.08 3.02
C LEU A 28 -29.26 0.62 1.56
N SER A 29 -29.36 -0.68 1.32
CA SER A 29 -29.83 -1.21 0.01
C SER A 29 -31.17 -0.56 -0.38
N LEU A 30 -31.45 -0.40 -1.69
CA LEU A 30 -32.75 0.12 -2.16
C LEU A 30 -33.94 -0.70 -1.59
N ARG A 31 -33.70 -1.95 -1.15
CA ARG A 31 -34.67 -2.81 -0.43
C ARG A 31 -35.00 -2.32 0.99
N VAL A 32 -34.17 -1.46 1.58
CA VAL A 32 -34.38 -0.82 2.89
C VAL A 32 -35.19 0.48 2.78
N GLY A 33 -35.72 0.81 1.59
CA GLY A 33 -36.61 1.96 1.37
C GLY A 33 -37.80 2.02 2.34
N GLY A 34 -38.25 0.87 2.88
CA GLY A 34 -39.27 0.80 3.92
C GLY A 34 -38.81 1.26 5.32
N ARG A 35 -37.52 1.16 5.69
CA ARG A 35 -36.99 1.63 6.99
C ARG A 35 -36.66 3.12 7.00
N LEU A 36 -36.61 3.79 5.85
CA LEU A 36 -36.50 5.26 5.76
C LEU A 36 -37.76 5.98 6.30
N ALA A 37 -38.88 5.27 6.44
CA ALA A 37 -40.08 5.78 7.10
C ALA A 37 -39.87 6.03 8.62
N LEU A 38 -38.85 5.44 9.26
CA LEU A 38 -38.52 5.62 10.68
C LEU A 38 -37.64 6.87 10.97
N GLY A 39 -37.30 7.64 9.93
CA GLY A 39 -36.56 8.90 10.02
C GLY A 39 -35.03 8.73 10.08
N MET A 40 -34.31 9.46 9.20
CA MET A 40 -32.84 9.45 9.11
C MET A 40 -32.12 9.85 10.41
N GLN A 41 -32.80 10.49 11.36
CA GLN A 41 -32.24 10.84 12.67
C GLN A 41 -31.99 9.60 13.55
N THR A 42 -32.94 8.66 13.54
CA THR A 42 -32.84 7.41 14.30
C THR A 42 -31.67 6.57 13.80
N PHE A 43 -31.36 6.66 12.50
CA PHE A 43 -30.23 5.99 11.87
C PHE A 43 -28.89 6.48 12.41
N PHE A 44 -28.63 7.80 12.45
CA PHE A 44 -27.36 8.31 12.99
C PHE A 44 -27.21 8.06 14.49
N ARG A 45 -28.31 8.08 15.25
CA ARG A 45 -28.28 7.71 16.66
C ARG A 45 -27.85 6.27 16.90
N ARG A 46 -28.17 5.33 16.00
CA ARG A 46 -27.69 3.94 16.09
C ARG A 46 -26.20 3.79 15.84
N LEU A 47 -25.57 4.75 15.16
CA LEU A 47 -24.12 4.75 14.94
C LEU A 47 -23.36 5.32 16.15
N ALA A 48 -24.02 6.05 17.05
CA ALA A 48 -23.36 6.60 18.22
C ALA A 48 -22.84 5.51 19.16
N LEU A 49 -21.66 5.76 19.73
CA LEU A 49 -20.99 4.88 20.69
C LEU A 49 -21.19 5.37 22.14
N PRO A 50 -21.07 4.47 23.14
CA PRO A 50 -21.03 4.86 24.53
C PRO A 50 -19.87 5.84 24.81
N ARG A 51 -20.09 6.79 25.74
CA ARG A 51 -19.02 7.70 26.18
C ARG A 51 -17.96 6.95 26.97
N GLY A 52 -16.71 7.38 26.84
CA GLY A 52 -15.58 6.83 27.61
C GLY A 52 -15.10 5.45 27.13
N LEU A 53 -15.49 5.02 25.93
CA LEU A 53 -15.09 3.72 25.37
C LEU A 53 -13.57 3.59 25.15
N GLY A 54 -12.88 4.70 24.86
CA GLY A 54 -11.44 4.67 24.55
C GLY A 54 -11.12 3.76 23.37
N ASP A 55 -10.29 2.74 23.61
CA ASP A 55 -9.88 1.74 22.62
C ASP A 55 -10.66 0.41 22.74
N GLU A 56 -11.65 0.33 23.63
CA GLU A 56 -12.45 -0.87 23.85
C GLU A 56 -13.54 -1.07 22.79
N ALA A 57 -14.11 -2.29 22.73
CA ALA A 57 -15.30 -2.57 21.94
C ALA A 57 -16.57 -2.28 22.75
N PRO A 58 -17.63 -1.74 22.12
CA PRO A 58 -18.91 -1.53 22.79
C PRO A 58 -19.63 -2.87 22.98
N ASP A 59 -20.44 -2.97 24.03
CA ASP A 59 -21.37 -4.09 24.26
C ASP A 59 -22.79 -3.77 23.77
N GLY A 60 -23.61 -4.81 23.63
CA GLY A 60 -25.04 -4.66 23.37
C GLY A 60 -25.38 -4.14 21.96
N PRO A 61 -26.44 -3.33 21.79
CA PRO A 61 -26.91 -2.89 20.47
C PRO A 61 -25.91 -2.07 19.64
N GLN A 62 -24.88 -1.49 20.29
CA GLN A 62 -23.82 -0.73 19.64
C GLN A 62 -22.65 -1.60 19.18
N ALA A 63 -22.60 -2.87 19.59
CA ALA A 63 -21.63 -3.89 19.16
C ALA A 63 -21.92 -4.34 17.73
N LEU A 64 -21.53 -3.52 16.75
CA LEU A 64 -21.80 -3.81 15.34
C LEU A 64 -20.72 -4.69 14.73
N ARG A 65 -21.15 -5.67 13.94
CA ARG A 65 -20.25 -6.55 13.19
C ARG A 65 -19.91 -5.95 11.82
N PRO A 66 -18.62 -5.78 11.49
CA PRO A 66 -18.21 -5.42 10.14
C PRO A 66 -18.42 -6.62 9.20
N ALA A 67 -19.18 -6.42 8.12
CA ALA A 67 -19.63 -7.52 7.26
C ALA A 67 -18.92 -7.59 5.91
N ALA A 68 -18.73 -6.45 5.24
CA ALA A 68 -18.18 -6.39 3.88
C ALA A 68 -17.68 -4.98 3.54
N LEU A 69 -17.00 -4.82 2.41
CA LEU A 69 -16.77 -3.50 1.82
C LEU A 69 -18.08 -2.88 1.34
N LEU A 70 -18.19 -1.56 1.51
CA LEU A 70 -19.27 -0.79 0.92
C LEU A 70 -19.02 -0.64 -0.59
N LEU A 71 -19.77 -1.39 -1.41
CA LEU A 71 -19.53 -1.44 -2.85
C LEU A 71 -20.18 -0.30 -3.62
N GLU A 72 -21.32 0.23 -3.18
CA GLU A 72 -22.11 1.19 -3.97
C GLU A 72 -22.20 2.55 -3.29
N PRO A 73 -22.02 3.66 -4.03
CA PRO A 73 -22.20 4.99 -3.46
C PRO A 73 -23.69 5.19 -3.23
N ARG A 74 -24.08 5.35 -1.97
CA ARG A 74 -25.46 5.67 -1.61
C ARG A 74 -25.54 7.17 -1.39
N ILE A 75 -26.28 7.86 -2.25
CA ILE A 75 -26.51 9.31 -2.11
C ILE A 75 -27.54 9.49 -0.99
N TYR A 76 -27.07 9.93 0.16
CA TYR A 76 -27.91 10.40 1.25
C TYR A 76 -28.07 11.92 1.09
N PRO A 77 -29.30 12.45 1.02
CA PRO A 77 -29.52 13.90 1.01
C PRO A 77 -28.85 14.52 2.24
N GLY A 78 -27.76 15.25 2.03
CA GLY A 78 -27.05 15.95 3.09
C GLY A 78 -25.91 15.25 3.79
N LEU A 79 -25.50 14.05 3.38
CA LEU A 79 -24.23 13.51 3.88
C LEU A 79 -23.09 13.87 2.94
N LEU A 80 -21.89 13.83 3.52
CA LEU A 80 -20.64 13.82 2.79
C LEU A 80 -20.68 12.73 1.70
N PRO A 81 -20.12 12.97 0.50
CA PRO A 81 -19.98 11.90 -0.49
C PRO A 81 -19.20 10.73 0.15
N HIS A 82 -19.76 9.53 0.07
CA HIS A 82 -19.14 8.31 0.61
C HIS A 82 -18.33 7.60 -0.46
N VAL A 83 -17.22 7.00 -0.04
CA VAL A 83 -16.41 6.15 -0.90
C VAL A 83 -17.13 4.82 -1.08
N ALA A 84 -17.26 4.40 -2.33
CA ALA A 84 -17.75 3.09 -2.71
C ALA A 84 -16.61 2.34 -3.40
N TYR A 85 -16.46 1.05 -3.15
CA TYR A 85 -15.29 0.30 -3.63
C TYR A 85 -15.54 -0.55 -4.88
N ARG A 86 -16.66 -0.35 -5.60
CA ARG A 86 -17.00 -1.17 -6.79
C ARG A 86 -15.87 -1.23 -7.82
N GLY A 87 -15.23 -0.09 -8.12
CA GLY A 87 -14.14 -0.03 -9.10
C GLY A 87 -12.94 -0.85 -8.63
N LEU A 88 -12.48 -0.60 -7.41
CA LEU A 88 -11.38 -1.35 -6.79
C LEU A 88 -11.67 -2.84 -6.69
N THR A 89 -12.86 -3.23 -6.21
CA THR A 89 -13.25 -4.64 -6.09
C THR A 89 -13.32 -5.32 -7.45
N ARG A 90 -13.78 -4.64 -8.51
CA ARG A 90 -13.76 -5.21 -9.87
C ARG A 90 -12.34 -5.48 -10.34
N HIS A 91 -11.45 -4.50 -10.18
CA HIS A 91 -10.04 -4.62 -10.53
C HIS A 91 -9.36 -5.77 -9.76
N LEU A 92 -9.62 -5.90 -8.46
CA LEU A 92 -9.02 -6.94 -7.63
C LEU A 92 -9.55 -8.35 -7.92
N LYS A 93 -10.76 -8.49 -8.46
CA LYS A 93 -11.30 -9.78 -8.92
C LYS A 93 -10.57 -10.35 -10.14
N GLU A 94 -9.74 -9.53 -10.81
CA GLU A 94 -8.89 -9.97 -11.91
C GLU A 94 -7.63 -10.71 -11.40
N LEU A 95 -7.40 -10.74 -10.09
CA LEU A 95 -6.28 -11.46 -9.45
C LEU A 95 -6.67 -12.90 -9.12
N ASP A 96 -5.66 -13.74 -8.93
CA ASP A 96 -5.80 -15.16 -8.55
C ASP A 96 -6.80 -15.36 -7.39
N GLU A 97 -7.62 -16.40 -7.52
CA GLU A 97 -8.67 -16.68 -6.56
C GLU A 97 -8.10 -16.86 -5.14
N GLY A 98 -8.68 -16.12 -4.20
CA GLY A 98 -8.28 -16.14 -2.79
C GLY A 98 -6.90 -15.53 -2.49
N ARG A 99 -6.27 -14.83 -3.45
CA ARG A 99 -5.08 -13.98 -3.23
C ARG A 99 -5.41 -12.65 -2.57
N VAL A 100 -6.66 -12.19 -2.70
CA VAL A 100 -7.13 -10.92 -2.14
C VAL A 100 -7.96 -11.19 -0.89
N ALA A 101 -7.53 -10.62 0.23
CA ALA A 101 -8.25 -10.61 1.49
C ALA A 101 -8.74 -9.18 1.78
N VAL A 102 -10.03 -9.05 2.07
CA VAL A 102 -10.66 -7.77 2.37
C VAL A 102 -10.90 -7.69 3.87
N PHE A 103 -10.40 -6.64 4.53
CA PHE A 103 -10.56 -6.43 5.96
C PHE A 103 -11.66 -5.37 6.23
N PRO A 104 -12.94 -5.76 6.34
CA PRO A 104 -13.95 -4.87 6.87
C PRO A 104 -13.73 -4.70 8.38
N TYR A 105 -13.86 -3.49 8.88
CA TYR A 105 -13.74 -3.15 10.30
C TYR A 105 -14.76 -2.10 10.71
N ASP A 106 -15.04 -2.02 12.02
CA ASP A 106 -15.88 -0.99 12.59
C ASP A 106 -15.13 0.35 12.63
N TRP A 107 -15.34 1.15 11.59
CA TRP A 107 -14.72 2.44 11.37
C TRP A 107 -15.10 3.53 12.40
N ARG A 108 -15.96 3.20 13.37
CA ARG A 108 -16.31 4.08 14.48
C ARG A 108 -15.32 3.96 15.64
N LEU A 109 -14.75 2.77 15.84
CA LEU A 109 -13.81 2.46 16.93
C LEU A 109 -12.44 3.07 16.67
N SER A 110 -11.58 3.12 17.69
CA SER A 110 -10.26 3.72 17.55
C SER A 110 -9.40 3.00 16.49
N ASN A 111 -8.45 3.72 15.92
CA ASN A 111 -7.47 3.15 14.99
C ASN A 111 -6.58 2.11 15.68
N ARG A 112 -6.35 2.23 17.00
CA ARG A 112 -5.63 1.21 17.80
C ARG A 112 -6.43 -0.09 17.86
N HIS A 113 -7.71 -0.01 18.22
CA HIS A 113 -8.63 -1.15 18.23
C HIS A 113 -8.66 -1.84 16.85
N SER A 114 -8.87 -1.03 15.81
CA SER A 114 -8.94 -1.51 14.42
C SER A 114 -7.63 -2.17 13.97
N ALA A 115 -6.47 -1.70 14.46
CA ALA A 115 -5.17 -2.28 14.15
C ALA A 115 -4.96 -3.65 14.83
N HIS A 116 -5.45 -3.83 16.06
CA HIS A 116 -5.47 -5.14 16.72
C HIS A 116 -6.38 -6.13 15.96
N ALA A 117 -7.55 -5.68 15.52
CA ALA A 117 -8.42 -6.49 14.67
C ALA A 117 -7.76 -6.83 13.32
N LEU A 118 -7.03 -5.87 12.73
CA LEU A 118 -6.27 -6.09 11.49
C LEU A 118 -5.18 -7.14 11.69
N LYS A 119 -4.44 -7.09 12.80
CA LYS A 119 -3.41 -8.09 13.15
C LYS A 119 -3.99 -9.50 13.13
N ALA A 120 -5.04 -9.75 13.90
CA ALA A 120 -5.69 -11.05 13.97
C ALA A 120 -6.25 -11.50 12.60
N PHE A 121 -6.77 -10.57 11.80
CA PHE A 121 -7.22 -10.84 10.45
C PHE A 121 -6.06 -11.28 9.53
N VAL A 122 -4.97 -10.50 9.49
CA VAL A 122 -3.84 -10.74 8.61
C VAL A 122 -3.13 -12.05 8.96
N GLU A 123 -2.90 -12.34 10.25
CA GLU A 123 -2.27 -13.58 10.70
C GLU A 123 -3.04 -14.82 10.22
N ARG A 124 -4.37 -14.77 10.30
CA ARG A 124 -5.25 -15.85 9.82
C ARG A 124 -5.20 -15.99 8.30
N GLU A 125 -5.38 -14.90 7.56
CA GLU A 125 -5.45 -14.97 6.09
C GLU A 125 -4.09 -15.28 5.46
N LEU A 126 -3.00 -14.78 6.05
CA LEU A 126 -1.64 -15.09 5.60
C LEU A 126 -1.29 -16.55 5.84
N THR A 127 -1.64 -17.12 7.01
CA THR A 127 -1.46 -18.56 7.28
C THR A 127 -2.18 -19.40 6.22
N ARG A 128 -3.47 -19.11 5.97
CA ARG A 128 -4.27 -19.81 4.94
C ARG A 128 -3.69 -19.67 3.54
N TRP A 129 -3.12 -18.52 3.21
CA TRP A 129 -2.50 -18.29 1.90
C TRP A 129 -1.18 -19.06 1.77
N ARG A 130 -0.32 -19.02 2.79
CA ARG A 130 0.94 -19.77 2.85
C ARG A 130 0.72 -21.28 2.72
N GLU A 131 -0.28 -21.83 3.41
CA GLU A 131 -0.66 -23.24 3.28
C GLU A 131 -1.06 -23.60 1.85
N ARG A 132 -1.88 -22.77 1.20
CA ARG A 132 -2.28 -22.95 -0.20
C ARG A 132 -1.09 -22.90 -1.16
N ARG A 133 -0.16 -21.95 -0.98
CA ARG A 133 1.03 -21.84 -1.82
C ARG A 133 2.00 -23.01 -1.63
N ARG A 134 2.21 -23.46 -0.39
CA ARG A 134 2.99 -24.68 -0.09
C ARG A 134 2.38 -25.91 -0.76
N ALA A 135 1.06 -26.09 -0.68
CA ALA A 135 0.36 -27.19 -1.35
C ALA A 135 0.47 -27.13 -2.88
N ALA A 136 0.62 -25.93 -3.45
CA ALA A 136 0.88 -25.71 -4.88
C ALA A 136 2.35 -25.90 -5.29
N GLY A 137 3.26 -26.20 -4.35
CA GLY A 137 4.67 -26.47 -4.62
C GLY A 137 5.59 -25.24 -4.59
N ASP A 138 5.10 -24.09 -4.10
CA ASP A 138 5.95 -22.90 -3.95
C ASP A 138 7.00 -23.07 -2.85
N THR A 139 8.22 -22.61 -3.14
CA THR A 139 9.36 -22.66 -2.22
C THR A 139 9.58 -21.36 -1.43
N GLU A 140 9.12 -20.22 -1.95
CA GLU A 140 9.17 -18.94 -1.24
C GLU A 140 7.95 -18.79 -0.31
N GLU A 141 8.14 -18.15 0.85
CA GLU A 141 7.04 -17.90 1.77
C GLU A 141 6.35 -16.55 1.45
N PRO A 142 5.02 -16.56 1.17
CA PRO A 142 4.26 -15.35 0.92
C PRO A 142 4.37 -14.31 2.04
N ARG A 143 4.47 -13.04 1.62
CA ARG A 143 4.32 -11.84 2.45
C ARG A 143 3.00 -11.13 2.12
N VAL A 144 2.78 -9.97 2.74
CA VAL A 144 1.55 -9.18 2.57
C VAL A 144 1.83 -7.87 1.84
N VAL A 145 1.02 -7.60 0.82
CA VAL A 145 0.90 -6.29 0.18
C VAL A 145 -0.37 -5.63 0.69
N PHE A 146 -0.24 -4.54 1.44
CA PHE A 146 -1.38 -3.78 1.94
C PHE A 146 -1.81 -2.72 0.92
N VAL A 147 -3.11 -2.64 0.64
CA VAL A 147 -3.70 -1.56 -0.16
C VAL A 147 -4.74 -0.87 0.70
N CYS A 148 -4.40 0.34 1.13
CA CYS A 148 -5.10 1.06 2.17
C CYS A 148 -5.69 2.35 1.60
N HIS A 149 -6.96 2.61 1.89
CA HIS A 149 -7.60 3.87 1.54
C HIS A 149 -7.85 4.73 2.78
N SER A 150 -7.49 6.01 2.71
CA SER A 150 -7.80 7.00 3.74
C SER A 150 -7.38 6.52 5.14
N MET A 151 -8.28 6.54 6.12
CA MET A 151 -8.04 6.08 7.49
C MET A 151 -7.49 4.64 7.58
N GLY A 152 -7.78 3.78 6.61
CA GLY A 152 -7.21 2.43 6.56
C GLY A 152 -5.69 2.42 6.53
N GLY A 153 -5.05 3.45 5.98
CA GLY A 153 -3.60 3.59 6.00
C GLY A 153 -3.05 3.84 7.40
N LEU A 154 -3.78 4.55 8.26
CA LEU A 154 -3.40 4.77 9.66
C LEU A 154 -3.52 3.47 10.47
N VAL A 155 -4.63 2.74 10.29
CA VAL A 155 -4.86 1.43 10.92
C VAL A 155 -3.74 0.46 10.56
N THR A 156 -3.41 0.35 9.27
CA THR A 156 -2.32 -0.52 8.81
C THR A 156 -0.97 -0.03 9.30
N ARG A 157 -0.69 1.27 9.29
CA ARG A 157 0.59 1.78 9.77
C ARG A 157 0.80 1.48 11.26
N TYR A 158 -0.25 1.58 12.08
CA TYR A 158 -0.19 1.20 13.49
C TYR A 158 0.08 -0.30 13.66
N TYR A 159 -0.58 -1.15 12.87
CA TYR A 159 -0.28 -2.58 12.88
C TYR A 159 1.19 -2.86 12.54
N LEU A 160 1.71 -2.25 11.47
CA LEU A 160 3.08 -2.46 11.01
C LEU A 160 4.09 -1.98 12.06
N GLU A 161 3.96 -0.73 12.51
CA GLU A 161 5.00 -0.07 13.30
C GLU A 161 4.91 -0.35 14.81
N VAL A 162 3.71 -0.57 15.34
CA VAL A 162 3.48 -0.73 16.79
C VAL A 162 3.21 -2.17 17.19
N LEU A 163 2.47 -2.93 16.35
CA LEU A 163 1.99 -4.27 16.71
C LEU A 163 2.80 -5.44 16.12
N GLY A 164 3.92 -5.12 15.45
CA GLY A 164 4.87 -6.09 14.91
C GLY A 164 4.60 -6.57 13.48
N GLY A 165 3.72 -5.91 12.71
CA GLY A 165 3.39 -6.33 11.35
C GLY A 165 4.50 -6.15 10.31
N ARG A 166 5.59 -5.44 10.65
CA ARG A 166 6.73 -5.14 9.77
C ARG A 166 7.32 -6.35 9.05
N GLU A 167 7.51 -7.46 9.76
CA GLU A 167 8.27 -8.61 9.25
C GLU A 167 7.54 -9.37 8.14
N ILE A 168 6.21 -9.36 8.18
CA ILE A 168 5.37 -10.06 7.19
C ILE A 168 5.00 -9.17 6.00
N ALA A 169 5.24 -7.87 6.08
CA ALA A 169 4.87 -6.93 5.04
C ALA A 169 5.92 -6.94 3.92
N ARG A 170 5.45 -6.96 2.67
CA ARG A 170 6.27 -6.67 1.50
C ARG A 170 6.15 -5.20 1.11
N SER A 171 4.92 -4.69 1.12
CA SER A 171 4.66 -3.29 0.80
C SER A 171 3.39 -2.77 1.45
N LEU A 172 3.38 -1.45 1.67
CA LEU A 172 2.25 -0.64 2.08
C LEU A 172 1.93 0.33 0.96
N VAL A 173 0.75 0.20 0.37
CA VAL A 173 0.20 1.16 -0.59
C VAL A 173 -0.88 1.99 0.08
N THR A 174 -0.72 3.30 0.14
CA THR A 174 -1.70 4.23 0.71
C THR A 174 -2.35 5.09 -0.36
N VAL A 175 -3.66 5.31 -0.24
CA VAL A 175 -4.47 6.11 -1.16
C VAL A 175 -5.21 7.17 -0.35
N GLY A 176 -4.75 8.41 -0.40
CA GLY A 176 -5.36 9.55 0.31
C GLY A 176 -5.31 9.43 1.84
N THR A 177 -4.31 8.74 2.39
CA THR A 177 -4.19 8.54 3.85
C THR A 177 -3.85 9.84 4.57
N PRO A 178 -4.63 10.29 5.56
CA PRO A 178 -4.32 11.50 6.34
C PRO A 178 -3.31 11.21 7.44
N PHE A 179 -2.03 11.01 7.09
CA PHE A 179 -0.98 10.67 8.06
C PHE A 179 -0.87 11.66 9.22
N SER A 180 -1.11 12.95 8.95
CA SER A 180 -1.06 14.04 9.93
C SER A 180 -2.45 14.59 10.28
N GLY A 181 -3.51 13.85 9.98
CA GLY A 181 -4.90 14.27 10.19
C GLY A 181 -5.40 15.29 9.17
N ALA A 182 -6.63 15.76 9.32
CA ALA A 182 -7.24 16.70 8.39
C ALA A 182 -8.15 17.71 9.12
N VAL A 183 -8.08 18.98 8.73
CA VAL A 183 -8.94 20.05 9.28
C VAL A 183 -10.43 19.74 9.10
N LYS A 184 -10.80 18.94 8.11
CA LYS A 184 -12.17 18.44 7.92
C LYS A 184 -12.70 17.67 9.14
N ALA A 185 -11.86 16.99 9.92
CA ALA A 185 -12.27 16.36 11.18
C ALA A 185 -12.72 17.42 12.20
N VAL A 186 -12.00 18.54 12.31
CA VAL A 186 -12.42 19.70 13.14
C VAL A 186 -13.78 20.21 12.69
N ARG A 187 -14.01 20.35 11.38
CA ARG A 187 -15.31 20.81 10.83
C ARG A 187 -16.47 19.89 11.19
N ILE A 188 -16.25 18.59 11.13
CA ILE A 188 -17.25 17.58 11.49
C ILE A 188 -17.57 17.67 12.98
N LEU A 189 -16.56 17.69 13.84
CA LEU A 189 -16.71 17.65 15.30
C LEU A 189 -17.25 18.96 15.90
N SER A 190 -16.88 20.10 15.32
CA SER A 190 -17.40 21.43 15.69
C SER A 190 -18.74 21.78 15.04
N GLY A 191 -19.27 20.92 14.15
CA GLY A 191 -20.54 21.18 13.46
C GLY A 191 -20.51 22.31 12.44
N THR A 192 -19.34 22.80 12.04
CA THR A 192 -19.14 23.91 11.09
C THR A 192 -19.06 23.47 9.62
N LEU A 193 -19.58 22.28 9.31
CA LEU A 193 -19.81 21.83 7.94
C LEU A 193 -20.73 22.84 7.24
N SER A 194 -20.24 23.51 6.19
CA SER A 194 -20.98 24.58 5.51
C SER A 194 -22.31 24.06 4.92
N GLY A 195 -23.40 24.79 5.18
CA GLY A 195 -24.71 24.56 4.57
C GLY A 195 -24.71 24.63 3.03
N ARG A 196 -23.67 25.18 2.38
CA ARG A 196 -23.52 25.12 0.91
C ARG A 196 -23.25 23.71 0.39
N LYS A 197 -22.61 22.83 1.17
CA LYS A 197 -22.41 21.40 0.83
C LYS A 197 -23.59 20.53 1.30
N LEU A 198 -24.43 21.06 2.20
CA LEU A 198 -25.64 20.45 2.75
C LEU A 198 -26.90 21.26 2.37
N LEU A 199 -27.01 21.68 1.11
CA LEU A 199 -28.18 22.43 0.63
C LEU A 199 -29.47 21.61 0.84
N GLY A 200 -30.41 22.13 1.61
CA GLY A 200 -31.70 21.49 1.89
C GLY A 200 -31.70 20.45 3.03
N VAL A 201 -30.62 20.38 3.80
CA VAL A 201 -30.53 19.47 4.96
C VAL A 201 -31.06 20.18 6.19
N GLY A 202 -32.12 19.63 6.79
CA GLY A 202 -32.66 20.16 8.03
C GLY A 202 -31.61 20.11 9.16
N ASP A 203 -31.54 21.18 9.95
CA ASP A 203 -30.58 21.35 11.05
C ASP A 203 -30.48 20.10 11.94
N ARG A 204 -31.62 19.48 12.26
CA ARG A 204 -31.71 18.27 13.08
C ARG A 204 -30.91 17.07 12.54
N LEU A 205 -30.78 16.94 11.22
CA LEU A 205 -30.02 15.83 10.62
C LEU A 205 -28.51 16.07 10.76
N ARG A 206 -28.07 17.32 10.54
CA ARG A 206 -26.69 17.74 10.78
C ARG A 206 -26.33 17.55 12.25
N ASP A 207 -27.20 17.95 13.17
CA ASP A 207 -26.94 17.81 14.60
C ASP A 207 -26.81 16.33 14.99
N ALA A 208 -27.67 15.45 14.47
CA ALA A 208 -27.55 14.01 14.72
C ALA A 208 -26.25 13.39 14.18
N LEU A 209 -25.76 13.85 13.03
CA LEU A 209 -24.46 13.45 12.47
C LEU A 209 -23.31 13.91 13.35
N VAL A 210 -23.31 15.16 13.77
CA VAL A 210 -22.27 15.76 14.62
C VAL A 210 -22.22 15.05 15.97
N GLU A 211 -23.38 14.83 16.60
CA GLU A 211 -23.48 14.11 17.86
C GLU A 211 -22.98 12.65 17.74
N ALA A 212 -23.32 11.95 16.66
CA ALA A 212 -22.79 10.62 16.41
C ALA A 212 -21.26 10.65 16.22
N ALA A 213 -20.74 11.57 15.39
CA ALA A 213 -19.31 11.69 15.13
C ALA A 213 -18.50 12.00 16.40
N ARG A 214 -19.04 12.82 17.32
CA ARG A 214 -18.42 13.13 18.61
C ARG A 214 -18.23 11.92 19.52
N THR A 215 -18.99 10.85 19.30
CA THR A 215 -18.82 9.60 20.06
C THR A 215 -17.80 8.64 19.45
N MET A 216 -17.26 8.91 18.26
CA MET A 216 -16.42 7.96 17.51
C MET A 216 -14.93 8.26 17.70
N PRO A 217 -14.16 7.42 18.44
CA PRO A 217 -12.72 7.64 18.62
C PRO A 217 -11.95 7.78 17.31
N ALA A 218 -12.30 7.00 16.27
CA ALA A 218 -11.67 7.09 14.95
C ALA A 218 -11.72 8.50 14.35
N VAL A 219 -12.85 9.22 14.50
CA VAL A 219 -13.02 10.57 13.94
C VAL A 219 -12.12 11.57 14.66
N HIS A 220 -11.99 11.44 15.98
CA HIS A 220 -11.07 12.27 16.77
C HIS A 220 -9.62 12.00 16.41
N GLN A 221 -9.23 10.75 16.17
CA GLN A 221 -7.87 10.39 15.74
C GLN A 221 -7.51 10.85 14.31
N LEU A 222 -8.47 11.44 13.57
CA LEU A 222 -8.22 12.14 12.30
C LEU A 222 -7.98 13.65 12.49
N LEU A 223 -8.01 14.18 13.71
CA LEU A 223 -7.70 15.58 13.98
C LEU A 223 -6.27 15.93 13.52
N PRO A 224 -6.05 17.13 12.96
CA PRO A 224 -4.74 17.52 12.45
C PRO A 224 -3.73 17.70 13.59
N THR A 225 -2.57 17.06 13.44
CA THR A 225 -1.48 17.10 14.44
C THR A 225 -0.30 17.98 14.02
N TYR A 226 -0.45 18.70 12.90
CA TYR A 226 0.48 19.72 12.40
C TYR A 226 0.06 21.13 12.80
N GLN A 227 0.91 22.12 12.50
CA GLN A 227 0.65 23.53 12.80
C GLN A 227 -0.46 24.08 11.88
N CYS A 228 -1.71 23.90 12.28
CA CYS A 228 -2.90 24.25 11.49
C CYS A 228 -3.70 25.42 12.07
N VAL A 229 -3.38 25.88 13.29
CA VAL A 229 -4.05 27.01 13.93
C VAL A 229 -3.28 28.29 13.59
N THR A 230 -4.01 29.30 13.13
CA THR A 230 -3.47 30.60 12.72
C THR A 230 -4.03 31.72 13.59
N ALA A 231 -3.22 32.78 13.77
CA ALA A 231 -3.59 34.00 14.49
C ALA A 231 -4.10 33.80 15.93
N HIS A 232 -3.64 32.76 16.63
CA HIS A 232 -3.96 32.49 18.04
C HIS A 232 -2.76 32.76 18.95
N SER A 233 -2.97 33.42 20.10
CA SER A 233 -1.90 33.79 21.03
C SER A 233 -1.22 32.58 21.68
N ASP A 234 -1.99 31.53 21.93
CA ASP A 234 -1.55 30.42 22.78
C ASP A 234 -0.76 29.34 22.00
N GLY A 235 -0.80 29.37 20.67
CA GLY A 235 -0.02 28.46 19.82
C GLY A 235 -0.63 28.18 18.45
N THR A 236 0.08 27.38 17.66
CA THR A 236 -0.27 27.07 16.26
C THR A 236 -0.80 25.65 16.06
N ARG A 237 -0.94 24.86 17.13
CA ARG A 237 -1.39 23.47 17.10
C ARG A 237 -2.70 23.31 17.86
N LEU A 238 -3.47 22.27 17.53
CA LEU A 238 -4.72 22.00 18.23
C LEU A 238 -4.52 21.61 19.70
N ASP A 239 -3.42 20.95 20.05
CA ASP A 239 -3.11 20.58 21.44
C ASP A 239 -2.66 21.76 22.31
N SER A 240 -2.39 22.92 21.70
CA SER A 240 -2.01 24.16 22.40
C SER A 240 -3.13 25.19 22.53
N VAL A 241 -4.30 24.95 21.93
CA VAL A 241 -5.41 25.93 21.91
C VAL A 241 -6.74 25.30 22.29
N SER A 242 -7.62 26.07 22.92
CA SER A 242 -8.99 25.64 23.17
C SER A 242 -9.86 25.92 21.95
N VAL A 243 -10.41 24.87 21.33
CA VAL A 243 -11.33 24.98 20.19
C VAL A 243 -12.76 24.77 20.69
N PRO A 244 -13.71 25.67 20.37
CA PRO A 244 -15.11 25.49 20.74
C PRO A 244 -15.66 24.15 20.27
N ASP A 245 -16.44 23.49 21.15
CA ASP A 245 -17.10 22.21 20.93
C ASP A 245 -16.18 21.01 20.65
N LEU A 246 -14.86 21.18 20.79
CA LEU A 246 -13.88 20.11 20.68
C LEU A 246 -13.37 19.76 22.08
N ASP A 247 -13.58 18.50 22.47
CA ASP A 247 -13.15 18.00 23.77
C ASP A 247 -11.62 17.87 23.82
N SER A 248 -11.00 18.53 24.80
CA SER A 248 -9.55 18.53 24.98
C SER A 248 -8.98 17.15 25.29
N ALA A 249 -9.75 16.24 25.90
CA ALA A 249 -9.33 14.86 26.12
C ALA A 249 -9.18 14.11 24.80
N TRP A 250 -10.10 14.32 23.86
CA TRP A 250 -10.02 13.71 22.52
C TRP A 250 -8.92 14.33 21.65
N VAL A 251 -8.68 15.64 21.79
CA VAL A 251 -7.50 16.28 21.17
C VAL A 251 -6.21 15.65 21.72
N ALA A 252 -6.12 15.47 23.04
CA ALA A 252 -4.95 14.85 23.67
C ALA A 252 -4.73 13.40 23.19
N ASP A 253 -5.80 12.60 23.05
CA ASP A 253 -5.70 11.24 22.50
C ASP A 253 -5.25 11.23 21.04
N ALA A 254 -5.79 12.10 20.18
CA ALA A 254 -5.38 12.17 18.77
C ALA A 254 -3.87 12.46 18.63
N PHE A 255 -3.34 13.35 19.48
CA PHE A 255 -1.92 13.65 19.51
C PHE A 255 -1.11 12.51 20.16
N ALA A 256 -1.65 11.81 21.15
CA ALA A 256 -1.02 10.62 21.73
C ALA A 256 -0.88 9.49 20.69
N PHE A 257 -1.95 9.20 19.95
CA PHE A 257 -1.96 8.23 18.85
C PHE A 257 -0.88 8.54 17.82
N ARG A 258 -0.78 9.82 17.42
CA ARG A 258 0.27 10.23 16.47
C ARG A 258 1.67 10.10 17.06
N ARG A 259 1.87 10.50 18.31
CA ARG A 259 3.17 10.36 18.99
C ARG A 259 3.61 8.91 19.11
N GLU A 260 2.69 7.99 19.41
CA GLU A 260 2.97 6.55 19.45
C GLU A 260 3.50 6.06 18.11
N LEU A 261 2.80 6.36 17.00
CA LEU A 261 3.23 6.01 15.64
C LEU A 261 4.60 6.60 15.30
N ASP A 262 4.79 7.90 15.51
CA ASP A 262 6.04 8.58 15.19
C ASP A 262 7.22 8.03 15.99
N THR A 263 6.97 7.67 17.26
CA THR A 263 8.00 7.12 18.15
C THR A 263 8.36 5.71 17.71
N ALA A 264 7.36 4.86 17.46
CA ALA A 264 7.59 3.51 16.97
C ALA A 264 8.37 3.52 15.64
N MET A 265 7.96 4.34 14.67
CA MET A 265 8.65 4.50 13.39
C MET A 265 10.10 4.92 13.55
N ARG A 266 10.38 5.95 14.37
CA ARG A 266 11.75 6.43 14.60
C ARG A 266 12.62 5.35 15.26
N THR A 267 12.10 4.70 16.31
CA THR A 267 12.82 3.64 17.03
C THR A 267 13.14 2.49 16.08
N ASN A 268 12.13 2.00 15.38
CA ASN A 268 12.23 0.92 14.40
C ASN A 268 13.25 1.21 13.28
N THR A 269 13.22 2.42 12.71
CA THR A 269 14.19 2.84 11.69
C THR A 269 15.61 2.92 12.27
N ALA A 270 15.78 3.48 13.46
CA ALA A 270 17.09 3.55 14.11
C ALA A 270 17.67 2.15 14.40
N GLU A 271 16.84 1.22 14.87
CA GLU A 271 17.23 -0.17 15.11
C GLU A 271 17.65 -0.89 13.83
N ASP A 272 16.91 -0.70 12.73
CA ASP A 272 17.29 -1.30 11.44
C ASP A 272 18.60 -0.73 10.90
N LEU A 273 18.81 0.59 11.01
CA LEU A 273 20.05 1.24 10.60
C LEU A 273 21.25 0.73 11.42
N LEU A 274 21.09 0.62 12.75
CA LEU A 274 22.13 0.09 13.63
C LEU A 274 22.47 -1.37 13.33
N ALA A 275 21.47 -2.17 12.95
CA ALA A 275 21.65 -3.57 12.59
C ALA A 275 22.04 -3.79 11.12
N GLY A 276 22.18 -2.74 10.31
CA GLY A 276 22.45 -2.84 8.87
C GLY A 276 21.32 -3.53 8.08
N ARG A 277 20.09 -3.54 8.60
CA ARG A 277 18.94 -4.14 7.93
C ARG A 277 18.36 -3.16 6.91
N PRO A 278 17.94 -3.64 5.72
CA PRO A 278 17.15 -2.82 4.80
C PRO A 278 15.79 -2.48 5.42
N ALA A 279 15.10 -1.48 4.86
CA ALA A 279 13.73 -1.18 5.25
C ALA A 279 12.85 -2.44 5.15
N PRO A 280 12.04 -2.75 6.18
CA PRO A 280 11.35 -4.04 6.30
C PRO A 280 10.29 -4.24 5.20
N TYR A 281 9.70 -3.15 4.71
CA TYR A 281 8.71 -3.13 3.64
C TYR A 281 8.82 -1.83 2.82
N ARG A 282 8.27 -1.84 1.61
CA ARG A 282 8.25 -0.68 0.72
C ARG A 282 6.99 0.17 0.93
N VAL A 283 7.11 1.49 0.94
CA VAL A 283 5.96 2.41 1.03
C VAL A 283 5.70 3.03 -0.34
N PHE A 284 4.47 2.90 -0.82
CA PHE A 284 3.96 3.60 -2.00
C PHE A 284 2.79 4.47 -1.56
N ALA A 285 2.89 5.78 -1.78
CA ALA A 285 1.84 6.71 -1.40
C ALA A 285 1.23 7.36 -2.64
N SER A 286 -0.09 7.36 -2.70
CA SER A 286 -0.90 8.03 -3.71
C SER A 286 -1.86 9.00 -3.04
N GLY A 287 -2.06 10.17 -3.65
CA GLY A 287 -2.92 11.21 -3.08
C GLY A 287 -3.62 12.04 -4.15
N GLY A 288 -4.71 12.71 -3.76
CA GLY A 288 -5.36 13.67 -4.64
C GLY A 288 -4.75 15.07 -4.52
N LYS A 289 -4.64 15.75 -5.66
CA LYS A 289 -4.09 17.10 -5.78
C LYS A 289 -4.87 17.88 -6.84
N GLY A 290 -5.64 18.86 -6.41
CA GLY A 290 -6.36 19.77 -7.31
C GLY A 290 -7.70 20.25 -6.80
N GLU A 291 -8.17 19.75 -5.65
CA GLU A 291 -9.38 20.23 -5.00
C GLU A 291 -9.06 21.20 -3.85
N PRO A 292 -9.86 22.28 -3.66
CA PRO A 292 -9.77 23.12 -2.48
C PRO A 292 -9.94 22.29 -1.21
N THR A 293 -8.92 22.33 -0.34
CA THR A 293 -8.85 21.48 0.85
C THR A 293 -8.40 22.32 2.03
N ASP A 294 -9.24 22.36 3.08
CA ASP A 294 -8.91 23.12 4.29
C ASP A 294 -7.63 22.56 4.92
N VAL A 295 -6.62 23.42 5.09
CA VAL A 295 -5.32 23.09 5.69
C VAL A 295 -5.10 23.82 7.01
N THR A 296 -5.71 24.99 7.20
CA THR A 296 -5.65 25.79 8.43
C THR A 296 -7.02 26.15 8.95
N LEU A 297 -7.07 26.53 10.22
CA LEU A 297 -8.19 27.21 10.86
C LEU A 297 -7.73 28.43 11.65
N SER A 298 -8.63 29.37 11.89
CA SER A 298 -8.45 30.46 12.85
C SER A 298 -9.67 30.56 13.76
N LEU A 299 -9.44 30.94 15.01
CA LEU A 299 -10.46 31.10 16.03
C LEU A 299 -10.73 32.59 16.21
N SER A 300 -11.99 33.00 16.10
CA SER A 300 -12.42 34.39 16.29
C SER A 300 -13.69 34.44 17.14
N ALA A 301 -14.05 35.63 17.63
CA ALA A 301 -15.31 35.85 18.34
C ALA A 301 -16.56 35.45 17.51
N GLY A 302 -16.45 35.42 16.18
CA GLY A 302 -17.51 35.01 15.26
C GLY A 302 -17.54 33.52 14.92
N GLY A 303 -16.68 32.70 15.54
CA GLY A 303 -16.57 31.25 15.29
C GLY A 303 -15.27 30.85 14.61
N ILE A 304 -15.25 29.63 14.06
CA ILE A 304 -14.08 29.04 13.42
C ILE A 304 -14.10 29.35 11.92
N THR A 305 -13.02 29.91 11.40
CA THR A 305 -12.82 30.05 9.95
C THR A 305 -11.79 29.06 9.45
N TYR A 306 -11.89 28.67 8.18
CA TYR A 306 -11.06 27.64 7.56
C TYR A 306 -10.45 28.21 6.28
N ALA A 307 -9.20 27.86 6.00
CA ALA A 307 -8.51 28.26 4.79
C ALA A 307 -7.70 27.10 4.20
N ASP A 308 -7.49 27.18 2.89
CA ASP A 308 -6.61 26.28 2.14
C ASP A 308 -5.20 26.88 1.97
N THR A 309 -4.81 27.82 2.84
CA THR A 309 -3.48 28.45 2.86
C THR A 309 -2.76 28.18 4.18
N LEU A 310 -1.43 28.08 4.13
CA LEU A 310 -0.55 27.97 5.29
C LEU A 310 0.39 29.19 5.29
N GLY A 311 0.06 30.21 6.10
CA GLY A 311 0.73 31.51 6.07
C GLY A 311 0.50 32.29 4.77
N ASP A 312 1.48 33.10 4.36
CA ASP A 312 1.43 33.94 3.14
C ASP A 312 1.81 33.19 1.85
N ARG A 313 1.76 31.86 1.85
CA ARG A 313 2.14 31.01 0.71
C ARG A 313 0.94 30.65 -0.17
N ASP A 314 1.24 30.10 -1.34
CA ASP A 314 0.26 29.57 -2.30
C ASP A 314 -0.76 28.62 -1.65
N ARG A 315 -1.94 28.52 -2.27
CA ARG A 315 -3.01 27.61 -1.84
C ARG A 315 -2.52 26.17 -1.84
N TRP A 316 -2.60 25.54 -0.69
CA TRP A 316 -2.33 24.13 -0.51
C TRP A 316 -3.47 23.31 -1.09
N GLN A 317 -3.14 22.51 -2.09
CA GLN A 317 -4.09 21.61 -2.73
C GLN A 317 -4.28 20.34 -1.90
N GLY A 318 -5.32 19.60 -2.24
CA GLY A 318 -5.55 18.26 -1.74
C GLY A 318 -6.64 17.57 -2.55
N ASP A 319 -7.32 16.63 -1.90
CA ASP A 319 -8.40 15.82 -2.48
C ASP A 319 -9.80 16.21 -1.99
N GLY A 320 -9.95 17.43 -1.44
CA GLY A 320 -11.20 17.93 -0.86
C GLY A 320 -11.50 17.39 0.56
N THR A 321 -10.61 16.54 1.09
CA THR A 321 -10.66 16.01 2.46
C THR A 321 -9.29 16.13 3.13
N VAL A 322 -8.24 15.63 2.48
CA VAL A 322 -6.88 15.51 3.00
C VAL A 322 -5.95 16.42 2.20
N PRO A 323 -5.26 17.39 2.85
CA PRO A 323 -4.31 18.25 2.17
C PRO A 323 -3.06 17.45 1.76
N CYS A 324 -2.35 17.86 0.69
CA CYS A 324 -1.16 17.16 0.20
C CYS A 324 -0.09 16.95 1.28
N LEU A 325 0.09 17.93 2.17
CA LEU A 325 0.93 17.84 3.38
C LEU A 325 0.62 16.57 4.20
N SER A 326 -0.66 16.32 4.46
CA SER A 326 -1.09 15.20 5.31
C SER A 326 -1.16 13.88 4.56
N ALA A 327 -1.35 13.92 3.24
CA ALA A 327 -1.29 12.75 2.37
C ALA A 327 0.15 12.23 2.14
N THR A 328 1.16 13.03 2.50
CA THR A 328 2.58 12.65 2.40
C THR A 328 2.98 11.87 3.67
N PRO A 329 3.59 10.67 3.54
CA PRO A 329 4.15 9.94 4.67
C PRO A 329 5.10 10.82 5.49
N PRO A 330 5.03 10.80 6.83
CA PRO A 330 5.76 11.74 7.67
C PRO A 330 7.27 11.52 7.69
N GLU A 331 7.74 10.35 7.27
CA GLU A 331 9.15 10.06 7.07
C GLU A 331 9.71 10.61 5.75
N TRP A 332 8.87 11.21 4.89
CA TRP A 332 9.30 11.86 3.66
C TRP A 332 9.36 13.37 3.85
N GLU A 333 10.43 13.99 3.39
CA GLU A 333 10.64 15.44 3.49
C GLU A 333 9.60 16.25 2.70
N ASP A 334 9.16 15.70 1.57
CA ASP A 334 8.18 16.32 0.69
C ASP A 334 7.35 15.28 -0.08
N GLY A 335 6.37 15.80 -0.82
CA GLY A 335 5.45 15.01 -1.63
C GLY A 335 5.97 14.61 -3.01
N ALA A 336 7.25 14.80 -3.35
CA ALA A 336 7.77 14.49 -4.69
C ALA A 336 7.70 12.99 -5.04
N ARG A 337 7.70 12.13 -4.01
CA ARG A 337 7.56 10.67 -4.13
C ARG A 337 6.12 10.18 -4.15
N VAL A 338 5.15 11.06 -3.92
CA VAL A 338 3.73 10.70 -3.90
C VAL A 338 3.18 10.71 -5.33
N ASP A 339 2.50 9.63 -5.70
CA ASP A 339 1.75 9.55 -6.95
C ASP A 339 0.50 10.45 -6.83
N TRP A 340 0.57 11.65 -7.39
CA TRP A 340 -0.52 12.64 -7.32
C TRP A 340 -1.52 12.50 -8.47
N PHE A 341 -2.80 12.41 -8.10
CA PHE A 341 -3.93 12.35 -9.03
C PHE A 341 -4.78 13.61 -8.93
N ARG A 342 -5.31 14.12 -10.05
CA ARG A 342 -6.25 15.26 -10.04
C ARG A 342 -7.69 14.83 -9.71
N LEU A 343 -7.86 14.15 -8.58
CA LEU A 343 -9.11 13.52 -8.17
C LEU A 343 -9.42 13.84 -6.70
N GLY A 344 -10.71 13.92 -6.39
CA GLY A 344 -11.19 14.01 -5.01
C GLY A 344 -11.11 12.70 -4.25
N HIS A 345 -11.16 12.81 -2.92
CA HIS A 345 -10.93 11.72 -1.97
C HIS A 345 -11.75 10.46 -2.27
N THR A 346 -13.01 10.65 -2.67
CA THR A 346 -13.95 9.54 -2.93
C THR A 346 -13.79 8.90 -4.31
N ALA A 347 -13.21 9.64 -5.26
CA ALA A 347 -12.99 9.19 -6.63
C ALA A 347 -11.68 8.39 -6.76
N LEU A 348 -10.64 8.77 -5.99
CA LEU A 348 -9.31 8.16 -6.00
C LEU A 348 -9.34 6.62 -6.06
N PRO A 349 -9.95 5.88 -5.10
CA PRO A 349 -9.87 4.42 -5.07
C PRO A 349 -10.59 3.74 -6.25
N ASN A 350 -11.37 4.47 -7.06
CA ASN A 350 -12.10 3.92 -8.20
C ASN A 350 -11.52 4.32 -9.56
N ASP A 351 -10.42 5.07 -9.57
CA ASP A 351 -9.81 5.53 -10.80
C ASP A 351 -8.99 4.45 -11.49
N GLY A 352 -9.14 4.36 -12.81
CA GLY A 352 -8.48 3.33 -13.61
C GLY A 352 -6.96 3.52 -13.73
N LEU A 353 -6.44 4.75 -13.66
CA LEU A 353 -5.00 4.98 -13.66
C LEU A 353 -4.39 4.54 -12.32
N LEU A 354 -5.08 4.82 -11.20
CA LEU A 354 -4.66 4.29 -9.90
C LEU A 354 -4.63 2.76 -9.94
N HIS A 355 -5.66 2.10 -10.48
CA HIS A 355 -5.69 0.63 -10.58
C HIS A 355 -4.51 0.06 -11.38
N ARG A 356 -4.11 0.70 -12.48
CA ARG A 356 -2.91 0.30 -13.23
C ARG A 356 -1.65 0.41 -12.37
N GLN A 357 -1.48 1.52 -11.64
CA GLN A 357 -0.35 1.66 -10.73
C GLN A 357 -0.38 0.62 -9.59
N LEU A 358 -1.56 0.34 -9.02
CA LEU A 358 -1.70 -0.69 -7.98
C LEU A 358 -1.25 -2.05 -8.50
N ARG A 359 -1.64 -2.42 -9.73
CA ARG A 359 -1.18 -3.64 -10.40
C ARG A 359 0.33 -3.72 -10.43
N ASP A 360 1.00 -2.66 -10.85
CA ASP A 360 2.46 -2.62 -10.87
C ASP A 360 3.08 -2.76 -9.48
N ARG A 361 2.38 -2.38 -8.40
CA ARG A 361 2.89 -2.51 -7.01
C ARG A 361 2.74 -3.92 -6.44
N TYR A 362 1.64 -4.63 -6.72
CA TYR A 362 1.41 -5.98 -6.18
C TYR A 362 1.78 -7.11 -7.17
N GLU A 363 2.04 -6.82 -8.45
CA GLU A 363 2.61 -7.75 -9.45
C GLU A 363 4.08 -7.42 -9.77
N ALA A 364 4.71 -6.54 -8.99
CA ALA A 364 6.08 -6.07 -9.22
C ALA A 364 7.03 -7.24 -9.52
N LEU A 365 7.51 -7.29 -10.77
CA LEU A 365 8.48 -8.26 -11.22
C LEU A 365 9.77 -8.07 -10.42
N ASP A 366 10.23 -9.14 -9.75
CA ASP A 366 11.59 -9.13 -9.24
C ASP A 366 12.53 -9.21 -10.44
N HIS A 367 13.10 -8.07 -10.79
CA HIS A 367 14.08 -7.99 -11.86
C HIS A 367 15.45 -8.48 -11.41
N ARG A 368 15.71 -8.65 -10.10
CA ARG A 368 17.04 -9.05 -9.60
C ARG A 368 17.52 -10.36 -10.22
N PRO A 369 16.73 -11.44 -10.35
CA PRO A 369 17.18 -12.64 -11.06
C PRO A 369 17.54 -12.43 -12.53
N TYR A 370 17.03 -11.36 -13.17
CA TYR A 370 17.27 -11.03 -14.57
C TYR A 370 18.31 -9.91 -14.77
N GLN A 371 18.64 -9.18 -13.69
CA GLN A 371 19.63 -8.10 -13.64
C GLN A 371 20.91 -8.49 -12.90
N VAL A 372 20.84 -9.54 -12.08
CA VAL A 372 22.01 -10.32 -11.72
C VAL A 372 22.53 -10.81 -13.06
N LEU A 373 23.61 -10.19 -13.54
CA LEU A 373 24.60 -10.89 -14.34
C LEU A 373 24.96 -12.12 -13.50
N GLY A 374 24.19 -13.19 -13.66
CA GLY A 374 24.42 -14.45 -12.98
C GLY A 374 25.76 -14.91 -13.47
N THR A 375 26.78 -14.73 -12.63
CA THR A 375 28.07 -15.39 -12.75
C THR A 375 28.53 -15.51 -14.20
N SER A 376 28.68 -14.42 -14.95
CA SER A 376 28.91 -14.56 -16.39
C SER A 376 30.28 -15.16 -16.67
N PHE A 377 30.38 -15.93 -17.76
CA PHE A 377 31.65 -16.32 -18.35
C PHE A 377 31.69 -15.88 -19.80
N GLY A 378 32.86 -15.47 -20.27
CA GLY A 378 33.15 -15.19 -21.68
C GLY A 378 33.95 -16.32 -22.29
N ILE A 379 33.82 -16.55 -23.60
CA ILE A 379 34.70 -17.46 -24.35
C ILE A 379 35.58 -16.69 -25.31
N ASP A 380 36.75 -17.25 -25.59
CA ASP A 380 37.65 -16.79 -26.63
C ASP A 380 38.00 -17.97 -27.54
N VAL A 381 37.80 -17.75 -28.84
CA VAL A 381 37.96 -18.74 -29.90
C VAL A 381 38.58 -18.01 -31.10
N PRO A 382 39.59 -18.57 -31.76
CA PRO A 382 40.14 -17.98 -32.97
C PRO A 382 39.09 -17.81 -34.07
N GLU A 383 39.07 -16.65 -34.76
CA GLU A 383 38.15 -16.39 -35.88
C GLU A 383 38.36 -17.35 -37.06
N ALA A 384 39.60 -17.82 -37.26
CA ALA A 384 39.92 -18.82 -38.28
C ALA A 384 41.07 -19.75 -37.87
N VAL A 385 41.01 -21.01 -38.30
CA VAL A 385 42.08 -22.01 -38.13
C VAL A 385 42.30 -22.82 -39.41
N ALA A 386 43.50 -23.31 -39.64
CA ALA A 386 43.77 -24.24 -40.74
C ALA A 386 43.26 -25.65 -40.41
N ALA A 387 42.76 -26.37 -41.40
CA ALA A 387 42.26 -27.73 -41.28
C ALA A 387 43.30 -28.66 -40.62
N GLY A 388 42.84 -29.51 -39.70
CA GLY A 388 43.71 -30.39 -38.92
C GLY A 388 44.49 -29.71 -37.78
N THR A 389 44.44 -28.38 -37.67
CA THR A 389 44.98 -27.66 -36.50
C THR A 389 43.99 -27.77 -35.33
N PRO A 390 44.44 -28.09 -34.11
CA PRO A 390 43.57 -28.10 -32.94
C PRO A 390 42.99 -26.70 -32.67
N LEU A 391 41.67 -26.60 -32.51
CA LEU A 391 40.96 -25.37 -32.18
C LEU A 391 40.93 -25.19 -30.65
N PRO A 392 41.70 -24.25 -30.08
CA PRO A 392 41.57 -23.93 -28.66
C PRO A 392 40.25 -23.21 -28.39
N VAL A 393 39.62 -23.56 -27.28
CA VAL A 393 38.47 -22.85 -26.72
C VAL A 393 38.82 -22.50 -25.28
N THR A 394 39.00 -21.21 -25.03
CA THR A 394 39.25 -20.69 -23.69
C THR A 394 37.98 -20.03 -23.15
N ALA A 395 37.81 -20.03 -21.83
CA ALA A 395 36.77 -19.26 -21.18
C ALA A 395 37.30 -18.63 -19.89
N VAL A 396 36.73 -17.49 -19.52
CA VAL A 396 37.02 -16.80 -18.25
C VAL A 396 35.70 -16.60 -17.53
N SER A 397 35.64 -17.03 -16.26
CA SER A 397 34.47 -16.93 -15.40
C SER A 397 34.79 -16.09 -14.17
N GLU A 398 33.78 -15.38 -13.67
CA GLU A 398 33.84 -14.73 -12.35
C GLU A 398 33.72 -15.73 -11.17
N ASP A 399 33.24 -16.96 -11.46
CA ASP A 399 33.17 -18.08 -10.51
C ASP A 399 34.04 -19.25 -10.99
N PRO A 400 35.08 -19.63 -10.23
CA PRO A 400 36.00 -20.70 -10.59
C PRO A 400 35.40 -22.10 -10.44
N ASP A 401 34.24 -22.26 -9.79
CA ASP A 401 33.60 -23.54 -9.54
C ASP A 401 32.60 -23.95 -10.65
N LEU A 402 32.45 -23.14 -11.71
CA LEU A 402 31.56 -23.48 -12.82
C LEU A 402 32.03 -24.72 -13.58
N LEU A 403 31.07 -25.58 -13.94
CA LEU A 403 31.29 -26.70 -14.85
C LEU A 403 30.85 -26.30 -16.27
N LEU A 404 31.82 -25.96 -17.12
CA LEU A 404 31.59 -25.51 -18.49
C LEU A 404 31.75 -26.65 -19.52
N GLU A 405 30.90 -26.65 -20.54
CA GLU A 405 30.97 -27.54 -21.70
C GLU A 405 30.93 -26.73 -23.00
N ALA A 406 31.91 -26.98 -23.87
CA ALA A 406 31.97 -26.47 -25.23
C ALA A 406 31.37 -27.48 -26.22
N ARG A 407 30.64 -26.99 -27.21
CA ARG A 407 30.03 -27.76 -28.30
C ARG A 407 30.40 -27.12 -29.62
N LEU A 408 30.73 -27.96 -30.59
CA LEU A 408 30.87 -27.53 -31.98
C LEU A 408 29.56 -27.82 -32.69
N VAL A 409 28.97 -26.82 -33.31
CA VAL A 409 27.62 -26.86 -33.88
C VAL A 409 27.66 -26.41 -35.34
N SER A 410 26.93 -27.13 -36.20
CA SER A 410 26.76 -26.71 -37.59
C SER A 410 25.79 -25.51 -37.65
N PRO A 411 26.13 -24.43 -38.39
CA PRO A 411 25.25 -23.28 -38.53
C PRO A 411 23.96 -23.59 -39.30
N ASP A 412 23.91 -24.68 -40.08
CA ASP A 412 22.79 -25.00 -40.97
C ASP A 412 21.65 -25.74 -40.26
N ASP A 413 21.95 -26.61 -39.29
CA ASP A 413 20.95 -27.46 -38.64
C ASP A 413 21.01 -27.46 -37.09
N ASP A 414 21.85 -26.61 -36.51
CA ASP A 414 22.07 -26.43 -35.06
C ASP A 414 22.41 -27.76 -34.34
N LYS A 415 22.90 -28.77 -35.07
CA LYS A 415 23.28 -30.05 -34.48
C LYS A 415 24.71 -30.01 -33.95
N PRO A 416 24.94 -30.45 -32.70
CA PRO A 416 26.27 -30.53 -32.15
C PRO A 416 27.02 -31.73 -32.75
N VAL A 417 28.13 -31.46 -33.43
CA VAL A 417 29.01 -32.45 -34.05
C VAL A 417 30.17 -32.87 -33.13
N ALA A 418 30.51 -32.05 -32.13
CA ALA A 418 31.47 -32.41 -31.09
C ALA A 418 31.11 -31.75 -29.76
N ARG A 419 31.50 -32.37 -28.63
CA ARG A 419 31.34 -31.83 -27.28
C ARG A 419 32.57 -32.09 -26.42
N ARG A 420 33.00 -31.11 -25.63
CA ARG A 420 34.14 -31.20 -24.70
C ARG A 420 33.87 -30.40 -23.44
N ARG A 421 34.17 -30.97 -22.28
CA ARG A 421 34.19 -30.21 -21.02
C ARG A 421 35.43 -29.31 -20.99
N LEU A 422 35.28 -28.05 -20.60
CA LEU A 422 36.44 -27.19 -20.37
C LEU A 422 37.02 -27.52 -18.99
N ARG A 423 38.35 -27.61 -18.95
CA ARG A 423 39.08 -27.88 -17.71
C ARG A 423 39.43 -26.56 -17.05
N PRO A 424 39.11 -26.36 -15.75
CA PRO A 424 39.54 -25.17 -15.02
C PRO A 424 41.06 -25.17 -14.86
N ASP A 425 41.68 -24.00 -14.93
CA ASP A 425 43.12 -23.80 -14.69
C ASP A 425 43.46 -23.48 -13.23
N GLY A 426 42.45 -23.16 -12.41
CA GLY A 426 42.57 -22.86 -10.98
C GLY A 426 42.53 -21.37 -10.63
N ASP A 427 42.60 -20.47 -11.63
CA ASP A 427 42.61 -19.02 -11.45
C ASP A 427 41.39 -18.34 -12.13
N GLY A 428 40.30 -19.10 -12.33
CA GLY A 428 39.07 -18.63 -12.98
C GLY A 428 39.04 -18.77 -14.51
N GLY A 429 40.11 -19.33 -15.10
CA GLY A 429 40.17 -19.66 -16.52
C GLY A 429 39.83 -21.12 -16.80
N TYR A 430 39.44 -21.37 -18.04
CA TYR A 430 39.00 -22.67 -18.53
C TYR A 430 39.56 -22.93 -19.93
N HIS A 431 39.86 -24.19 -20.24
CA HIS A 431 40.38 -24.56 -21.54
C HIS A 431 39.87 -25.92 -22.05
N ALA A 432 39.55 -25.96 -23.34
CA ALA A 432 39.28 -27.18 -24.11
C ALA A 432 39.89 -27.08 -25.50
N VAL A 433 39.99 -28.23 -26.18
CA VAL A 433 40.44 -28.31 -27.57
C VAL A 433 39.41 -29.09 -28.38
N LEU A 434 38.96 -28.49 -29.47
CA LEU A 434 38.10 -29.09 -30.49
C LEU A 434 38.90 -29.36 -31.77
N GLN A 435 38.37 -30.24 -32.62
CA GLN A 435 38.94 -30.53 -33.95
C GLN A 435 37.81 -30.50 -34.97
N PRO A 436 37.43 -29.30 -35.43
CA PRO A 436 36.42 -29.17 -36.48
C PRO A 436 36.97 -29.60 -37.85
N PRO A 437 36.15 -30.19 -38.73
CA PRO A 437 36.50 -30.33 -40.14
C PRO A 437 36.44 -28.96 -40.86
N PRO A 438 36.96 -28.86 -42.10
CA PRO A 438 36.88 -27.63 -42.90
C PRO A 438 35.44 -27.10 -43.03
N GLY A 439 35.28 -25.78 -43.01
CA GLY A 439 33.98 -25.10 -43.09
C GLY A 439 33.74 -24.08 -41.98
N VAL A 440 32.54 -23.52 -41.95
CA VAL A 440 32.11 -22.54 -40.92
C VAL A 440 31.38 -23.28 -39.80
N TRP A 441 31.77 -23.01 -38.56
CA TRP A 441 31.21 -23.65 -37.38
C TRP A 441 30.86 -22.62 -36.31
N LEU A 442 29.91 -22.97 -35.45
CA LEU A 442 29.64 -22.25 -34.21
C LEU A 442 30.22 -23.03 -33.04
N VAL A 443 31.02 -22.36 -32.22
CA VAL A 443 31.44 -22.88 -30.92
C VAL A 443 30.49 -22.31 -29.87
N GLU A 444 29.73 -23.19 -29.23
CA GLU A 444 28.88 -22.84 -28.10
C GLU A 444 29.51 -23.27 -26.79
N ALA A 445 29.42 -22.45 -25.75
CA ALA A 445 29.79 -22.85 -24.40
C ALA A 445 28.66 -22.59 -23.41
N ALA A 446 28.40 -23.55 -22.53
CA ALA A 446 27.32 -23.51 -21.56
C ALA A 446 27.73 -24.12 -20.21
N ALA A 447 27.13 -23.62 -19.12
CA ALA A 447 27.25 -24.22 -17.80
C ALA A 447 26.34 -25.45 -17.66
N VAL A 448 26.88 -26.58 -17.21
CA VAL A 448 26.20 -27.90 -17.23
C VAL A 448 25.08 -28.02 -16.17
N HIS A 449 25.20 -27.31 -15.04
CA HIS A 449 24.29 -27.43 -13.89
C HIS A 449 23.64 -26.12 -13.44
N ALA A 450 23.93 -25.01 -14.12
CA ALA A 450 23.36 -23.70 -13.80
C ALA A 450 22.25 -23.35 -14.81
N THR A 451 21.02 -23.78 -14.51
CA THR A 451 19.84 -23.46 -15.31
C THR A 451 19.54 -21.97 -15.24
N GLY A 452 19.68 -21.26 -16.37
CA GLY A 452 19.41 -19.82 -16.48
C GLY A 452 20.61 -18.97 -16.91
N MET A 453 21.81 -19.56 -17.01
CA MET A 453 22.98 -18.85 -17.55
C MET A 453 22.92 -18.74 -19.07
N PRO A 454 23.37 -17.60 -19.65
CA PRO A 454 23.44 -17.46 -21.11
C PRO A 454 24.45 -18.45 -21.71
N VAL A 455 24.10 -19.00 -22.87
CA VAL A 455 25.03 -19.78 -23.71
C VAL A 455 25.87 -18.80 -24.52
N GLN A 456 27.19 -18.89 -24.42
CA GLN A 456 28.10 -18.09 -25.25
C GLN A 456 28.30 -18.75 -26.61
N ARG A 457 28.37 -17.96 -27.67
CA ARG A 457 28.47 -18.45 -29.05
C ARG A 457 29.47 -17.60 -29.83
N GLU A 458 30.44 -18.25 -30.46
CA GLU A 458 31.39 -17.61 -31.36
C GLU A 458 31.49 -18.40 -32.67
N ALA A 459 31.65 -17.69 -33.79
CA ALA A 459 31.82 -18.30 -35.11
C ALA A 459 33.30 -18.51 -35.41
N VAL A 460 33.63 -19.65 -36.02
CA VAL A 460 34.98 -19.97 -36.47
C VAL A 460 34.97 -20.50 -37.89
N MET A 461 35.91 -20.00 -38.70
CA MET A 461 36.15 -20.48 -40.06
C MET A 461 37.34 -21.45 -40.09
N VAL A 462 37.10 -22.69 -40.49
CA VAL A 462 38.16 -23.69 -40.67
C VAL A 462 38.52 -23.72 -42.14
N LEU A 463 39.68 -23.18 -42.47
CA LEU A 463 40.21 -23.07 -43.82
C LEU A 463 40.85 -24.41 -44.24
N ASP A 464 40.61 -24.83 -45.48
CA ASP A 464 41.21 -26.04 -46.07
C ASP A 464 42.75 -25.98 -46.13
#